data_AF-A0A5C5SET1-F1
#
_entry.id   AF-A0A5C5SET1-F1
#
_cell.length_a   1.000
_cell.length_b   1.000
_cell.length_c   1.000
_cell.angle_alpha   90.00
_cell.angle_beta   90.00
_cell.angle_gamma   90.00
#
_symmetry.space_group_name_H-M   'P 1'
#
loop_
_entity.id
_entity.type
_entity.pdbx_description
1 polymer ?
#
loop_
_entity_poly.entity_id
_entity_poly.type
_entity_poly.pdbx_seq_one_letter_code
_entity_poly.pdbx_strand_id
1 'polypeptide(L)'
;MIDIEQPAMALNGHGAPGRVRMWNTWDVKEGAPSEHIVGWVAQVARTAPGGKLKNIVINCHGEPGVLLIGQGFGGGTGALFSKWRGLVDNIWITACEAAKIDERTSSVGGISVTWYRDGNIFCSEMAKQAGCFVIVSTELQAGPKGDRLPYGKIDSYEGLTLKYDPTGKICWQRRYPSTYYKPPRLGGLIPGGWAGNDKDGL
;
A
#
# COMPACT_ATOMS: atom_id res chain seq x y z
N MET A 1 -9.78 9.35 -8.05
CA MET A 1 -9.27 9.89 -6.77
C MET A 1 -10.13 9.43 -5.63
N ILE A 2 -9.50 9.15 -4.49
CA ILE A 2 -10.12 8.67 -3.26
C ILE A 2 -9.92 9.74 -2.19
N ASP A 3 -10.98 10.08 -1.47
CA ASP A 3 -10.94 10.99 -0.33
C ASP A 3 -10.46 10.26 0.93
N ILE A 4 -9.57 10.89 1.69
CA ILE A 4 -8.98 10.33 2.91
C ILE A 4 -9.45 11.15 4.11
N GLU A 5 -10.18 10.48 5.01
CA GLU A 5 -10.67 11.07 6.25
C GLU A 5 -9.51 11.58 7.12
N GLN A 6 -9.67 12.76 7.73
CA GLN A 6 -8.65 13.41 8.57
C GLN A 6 -8.98 13.22 10.08
N PRO A 7 -8.00 13.28 11.00
CA PRO A 7 -6.58 13.54 10.76
C PRO A 7 -5.86 12.36 10.12
N ALA A 8 -5.12 12.65 9.05
CA ALA A 8 -4.32 11.66 8.34
C ALA A 8 -2.86 12.10 8.21
N MET A 9 -1.97 11.13 8.01
CA MET A 9 -0.56 11.37 7.73
C MET A 9 -0.17 10.80 6.37
N ALA A 10 0.56 11.57 5.57
CA ALA A 10 1.21 11.08 4.35
C ALA A 10 2.71 10.86 4.58
N LEU A 11 3.19 9.67 4.23
CA LEU A 11 4.61 9.32 4.12
C LEU A 11 4.96 9.25 2.64
N ASN A 12 5.69 10.23 2.12
CA ASN A 12 6.12 10.23 0.73
C ASN A 12 7.59 9.80 0.64
N GLY A 13 7.84 8.61 0.09
CA GLY A 13 9.17 8.10 -0.15
C GLY A 13 9.99 8.98 -1.10
N HIS A 14 11.30 8.86 -1.02
CA HIS A 14 12.19 9.48 -2.00
C HIS A 14 11.88 8.93 -3.41
N GLY A 15 11.83 9.80 -4.42
CA GLY A 15 11.49 9.41 -5.80
C GLY A 15 10.02 9.02 -6.08
N ALA A 16 9.18 8.86 -5.05
CA ALA A 16 7.78 8.48 -5.25
C ALA A 16 7.02 9.52 -6.10
N PRO A 17 6.29 9.11 -7.14
CA PRO A 17 5.49 10.03 -7.94
C PRO A 17 4.29 10.57 -7.14
N GLY A 18 3.77 11.74 -7.54
CA GLY A 18 2.50 12.24 -7.03
C GLY A 18 2.47 12.46 -5.53
N ARG A 19 3.21 13.45 -5.02
CA ARG A 19 3.29 13.71 -3.57
C ARG A 19 1.89 13.89 -2.98
N VAL A 20 1.61 13.09 -1.97
CA VAL A 20 0.36 13.10 -1.21
C VAL A 20 0.47 14.15 -0.11
N ARG A 21 -0.60 14.92 0.12
CA ARG A 21 -0.67 15.93 1.19
C ARG A 21 -1.85 15.65 2.09
N MET A 22 -1.59 15.58 3.39
CA MET A 22 -2.56 15.32 4.45
C MET A 22 -2.32 16.29 5.61
N TRP A 23 -3.15 16.18 6.65
CA TRP A 23 -3.03 16.97 7.89
C TRP A 23 -1.60 16.98 8.46
N ASN A 24 -0.92 15.83 8.42
CA ASN A 24 0.53 15.74 8.55
C ASN A 24 1.14 15.15 7.28
N THR A 25 2.26 15.70 6.81
CA THR A 25 2.95 15.20 5.62
C THR A 25 4.44 15.16 5.89
N TRP A 26 5.07 14.04 5.56
CA TRP A 26 6.50 13.85 5.71
C TRP A 26 7.10 13.27 4.43
N ASP A 27 8.07 13.99 3.85
CA ASP A 27 8.94 13.48 2.81
C ASP A 27 10.06 12.67 3.45
N VAL A 28 9.93 11.34 3.39
CA VAL A 28 10.88 10.40 3.98
C VAL A 28 12.13 10.37 3.10
N LYS A 29 13.26 10.76 3.69
CA LYS A 29 14.57 10.72 3.02
C LYS A 29 14.98 9.28 2.72
N GLU A 30 15.73 9.10 1.65
CA GLU A 30 16.41 7.84 1.35
C GLU A 30 17.29 7.43 2.54
N GLY A 31 17.27 6.14 2.89
CA GLY A 31 18.07 5.59 3.99
C GLY A 31 17.57 5.92 5.41
N ALA A 32 16.43 6.59 5.58
CA ALA A 32 15.81 6.79 6.89
C ALA A 32 15.52 5.42 7.56
N PRO A 33 15.96 5.16 8.81
CA PRO A 33 15.73 3.88 9.47
C PRO A 33 14.26 3.54 9.63
N SER A 34 13.90 2.28 9.41
CA SER A 34 12.53 1.79 9.50
C SER A 34 11.93 2.00 10.89
N GLU A 35 12.72 1.83 11.95
CA GLU A 35 12.34 2.11 13.33
C GLU A 35 12.03 3.60 13.55
N HIS A 36 12.81 4.49 12.95
CA HIS A 36 12.59 5.93 13.04
C HIS A 36 11.30 6.31 12.33
N ILE A 37 11.04 5.76 11.15
CA ILE A 37 9.81 6.03 10.39
C ILE A 37 8.58 5.63 11.22
N VAL A 38 8.58 4.40 11.72
CA VAL A 38 7.46 3.87 12.52
C VAL A 38 7.31 4.64 13.84
N GLY A 39 8.41 4.97 14.51
CA GLY A 39 8.40 5.75 15.75
C GLY A 39 7.85 7.17 15.55
N TRP A 40 8.24 7.83 14.46
CA TRP A 40 7.75 9.16 14.12
C TRP A 40 6.25 9.18 13.84
N VAL A 41 5.75 8.21 13.07
CA VAL A 41 4.31 8.04 12.84
C VAL A 41 3.56 7.88 14.16
N ALA A 42 4.04 7.04 15.08
CA ALA A 42 3.41 6.85 16.38
C ALA A 42 3.42 8.14 17.22
N GLN A 43 4.48 8.95 17.13
CA GLN A 43 4.54 10.26 17.78
C GLN A 43 3.48 11.22 17.21
N VAL A 44 3.41 11.36 15.88
CA VAL A 44 2.40 12.19 15.20
C VAL A 44 0.99 11.75 15.59
N ALA A 45 0.72 10.44 15.58
CA ALA A 45 -0.60 9.91 15.91
C ALA A 45 -1.06 10.25 17.33
N ARG A 46 -0.18 10.15 18.33
CA ARG A 46 -0.51 10.54 19.71
C ARG A 46 -0.87 12.01 19.86
N THR A 47 -0.34 12.87 18.99
CA THR A 47 -0.60 14.32 19.00
C THR A 47 -1.75 14.73 18.07
N ALA A 48 -2.32 13.80 17.31
CA ALA A 48 -3.43 14.08 16.42
C ALA A 48 -4.73 14.36 17.21
N PRO A 49 -5.68 15.14 16.67
CA PRO A 49 -7.00 15.29 17.25
C PRO A 49 -7.65 13.93 17.55
N GLY A 50 -8.05 13.71 18.80
CA GLY A 50 -8.57 12.42 19.27
C GLY A 50 -7.52 11.39 19.67
N GLY A 51 -6.24 11.76 19.69
CA GLY A 51 -5.14 10.90 20.16
C GLY A 51 -4.75 9.77 19.20
N LYS A 52 -5.22 9.81 17.95
CA LYS A 52 -4.93 8.82 16.90
C LYS A 52 -5.08 9.39 15.49
N LEU A 53 -4.50 8.71 14.50
CA LEU A 53 -4.75 8.97 13.07
C LEU A 53 -5.90 8.11 12.56
N LYS A 54 -6.81 8.72 11.79
CA LYS A 54 -7.81 7.97 11.01
C LYS A 54 -7.14 7.18 9.90
N ASN A 55 -6.14 7.78 9.25
CA ASN A 55 -5.47 7.19 8.09
C ASN A 55 -3.98 7.50 8.06
N ILE A 56 -3.19 6.55 7.59
CA ILE A 56 -1.85 6.78 7.06
C ILE A 56 -1.89 6.48 5.57
N VAL A 57 -1.25 7.31 4.76
CA VAL A 57 -0.92 7.00 3.37
C VAL A 57 0.58 6.79 3.24
N ILE A 58 0.99 5.61 2.80
CA ILE A 58 2.37 5.29 2.46
C ILE A 58 2.52 5.35 0.94
N ASN A 59 3.07 6.46 0.44
CA ASN A 59 3.31 6.69 -0.98
C ASN A 59 4.78 6.46 -1.32
N CYS A 60 5.09 5.37 -2.02
CA CYS A 60 6.46 4.96 -2.32
C CYS A 60 6.55 4.03 -3.52
N HIS A 61 7.77 3.68 -3.92
CA HIS A 61 7.96 2.53 -4.79
C HIS A 61 7.73 1.24 -4.02
N GLY A 62 7.39 0.17 -4.73
CA GLY A 62 7.14 -1.13 -4.14
C GLY A 62 7.59 -2.25 -5.04
N GLU A 63 7.79 -3.39 -4.41
CA GLU A 63 7.98 -4.70 -5.03
C GLU A 63 7.10 -5.70 -4.28
N PRO A 64 6.89 -6.92 -4.80
CA PRO A 64 6.19 -7.97 -4.09
C PRO A 64 6.72 -8.16 -2.65
N GLY A 65 5.89 -7.83 -1.67
CA GLY A 65 6.22 -7.91 -0.24
C GLY A 65 7.26 -6.93 0.28
N VAL A 66 7.55 -5.84 -0.44
CA VAL A 66 8.51 -4.82 -0.03
C VAL A 66 7.99 -3.41 -0.33
N LEU A 67 8.10 -2.50 0.64
CA LEU A 67 7.92 -1.06 0.46
C LEU A 67 9.29 -0.38 0.42
N LEU A 68 9.59 0.34 -0.65
CA LEU A 68 10.87 1.01 -0.86
C LEU A 68 10.81 2.45 -0.35
N ILE A 69 10.73 2.60 0.98
CA ILE A 69 10.71 3.89 1.68
C ILE A 69 11.74 3.91 2.81
N GLY A 70 12.61 4.93 2.84
CA GLY A 70 13.74 4.95 3.77
C GLY A 70 14.69 3.79 3.51
N GLN A 71 14.94 2.95 4.52
CA GLN A 71 15.66 1.66 4.40
C GLN A 71 14.77 0.50 3.90
N GLY A 72 13.46 0.72 3.84
CA GLY A 72 12.48 -0.23 3.35
C GLY A 72 11.75 -1.02 4.45
N PHE A 73 10.60 -1.56 4.07
CA PHE A 73 9.85 -2.52 4.88
C PHE A 73 9.63 -3.79 4.08
N GLY A 74 9.85 -4.96 4.66
CA GLY A 74 9.68 -6.24 4.00
C GLY A 74 9.70 -7.40 4.97
N GLY A 75 10.26 -8.55 4.54
CA GLY A 75 10.44 -9.71 5.42
C GLY A 75 11.17 -9.35 6.71
N GLY A 76 10.58 -9.71 7.86
CA GLY A 76 11.18 -9.48 9.18
C GLY A 76 10.86 -8.12 9.83
N THR A 77 10.38 -7.11 9.08
CA THR A 77 10.05 -5.79 9.68
C THR A 77 8.64 -5.72 10.27
N GLY A 78 7.83 -6.78 10.14
CA GLY A 78 6.42 -6.80 10.56
C GLY A 78 6.22 -6.35 12.02
N ALA A 79 7.06 -6.82 12.94
CA ALA A 79 6.96 -6.51 14.36
C ALA A 79 7.09 -5.01 14.68
N LEU A 80 7.74 -4.20 13.82
CA LEU A 80 7.86 -2.77 14.02
C LEU A 80 6.48 -2.09 14.06
N PHE A 81 5.56 -2.54 13.21
CA PHE A 81 4.22 -1.95 13.08
C PHE A 81 3.36 -2.08 14.35
N SER A 82 3.73 -2.93 15.31
CA SER A 82 3.09 -3.01 16.63
C SER A 82 3.04 -1.66 17.36
N LYS A 83 3.98 -0.75 17.07
CA LYS A 83 4.00 0.62 17.60
C LYS A 83 2.80 1.48 17.16
N TRP A 84 2.05 1.06 16.13
CA TRP A 84 0.87 1.76 15.63
C TRP A 84 -0.44 1.23 16.21
N ARG A 85 -0.40 0.15 17.00
CA ARG A 85 -1.60 -0.46 17.58
C ARG A 85 -2.40 0.51 18.44
N GLY A 86 -3.67 0.69 18.09
CA GLY A 86 -4.58 1.63 18.74
C GLY A 86 -4.34 3.11 18.38
N LEU A 87 -3.35 3.41 17.55
CA LEU A 87 -3.00 4.78 17.12
C LEU A 87 -3.39 5.08 15.67
N VAL A 88 -3.73 4.06 14.89
CA VAL A 88 -4.05 4.18 13.46
C VAL A 88 -5.23 3.28 13.13
N ASP A 89 -6.24 3.80 12.43
CA ASP A 89 -7.39 2.98 12.01
C ASP A 89 -7.17 2.31 10.63
N ASN A 90 -6.53 3.01 9.68
CA ASN A 90 -6.28 2.50 8.33
C ASN A 90 -4.88 2.89 7.81
N ILE A 91 -4.28 1.98 7.03
CA ILE A 91 -3.07 2.20 6.25
C ILE A 91 -3.41 2.03 4.78
N TRP A 92 -3.18 3.06 3.98
CA TRP A 92 -3.34 3.06 2.54
C TRP A 92 -1.95 3.02 1.90
N ILE A 93 -1.64 1.98 1.15
CA ILE A 93 -0.35 1.83 0.49
C ILE A 93 -0.53 2.20 -0.97
N THR A 94 0.11 3.27 -1.43
CA THR A 94 0.19 3.64 -2.86
C THR A 94 1.59 3.28 -3.36
N ALA A 95 1.81 1.98 -3.58
CA ALA A 95 3.06 1.41 -4.05
C ALA A 95 2.81 0.29 -5.07
N CYS A 96 3.79 0.07 -5.95
CA CYS A 96 3.73 -0.97 -6.98
C CYS A 96 3.78 -2.37 -6.38
N GLU A 97 2.86 -3.25 -6.80
CA GLU A 97 2.91 -4.71 -6.56
C GLU A 97 3.05 -5.15 -5.08
N ALA A 98 2.83 -4.27 -4.10
CA ALA A 98 3.17 -4.56 -2.70
C ALA A 98 2.44 -5.78 -2.13
N ALA A 99 1.22 -6.06 -2.60
CA ALA A 99 0.44 -7.24 -2.22
C ALA A 99 0.53 -8.41 -3.22
N LYS A 100 1.36 -8.31 -4.27
CA LYS A 100 1.52 -9.35 -5.28
C LYS A 100 2.19 -10.58 -4.68
N ILE A 101 1.72 -11.77 -5.08
CA ILE A 101 2.45 -13.02 -4.93
C ILE A 101 3.25 -13.22 -6.21
N ASP A 102 4.56 -13.27 -6.09
CA ASP A 102 5.48 -13.30 -7.22
C ASP A 102 6.47 -14.44 -7.05
N GLU A 103 6.47 -15.34 -8.03
CA GLU A 103 7.42 -16.43 -8.16
C GLU A 103 8.25 -16.16 -9.41
N ARG A 104 9.52 -15.78 -9.24
CA ARG A 104 10.43 -15.50 -10.36
C ARG A 104 11.58 -16.48 -10.35
N THR A 105 11.72 -17.22 -11.43
CA THR A 105 12.92 -18.01 -11.71
C THR A 105 13.88 -17.19 -12.56
N SER A 106 15.12 -17.02 -12.08
CA SER A 106 16.21 -16.38 -12.83
C SER A 106 17.37 -17.36 -12.98
N SER A 107 18.00 -17.38 -14.15
CA SER A 107 19.19 -18.21 -14.38
C SER A 107 20.45 -17.36 -14.31
N VAL A 108 21.36 -17.66 -13.38
CA VAL A 108 22.67 -17.00 -13.24
C VAL A 108 23.76 -18.04 -13.41
N GLY A 109 24.60 -17.90 -14.43
CA GLY A 109 25.66 -18.89 -14.73
C GLY A 109 25.15 -20.29 -15.07
N GLY A 110 23.94 -20.40 -15.64
CA GLY A 110 23.30 -21.69 -15.94
C GLY A 110 22.58 -22.34 -14.76
N ILE A 111 22.60 -21.73 -13.57
CA ILE A 111 21.86 -22.20 -12.39
C ILE A 111 20.55 -21.43 -12.30
N SER A 112 19.42 -22.15 -12.34
CA SER A 112 18.10 -21.58 -12.09
C SER A 112 17.87 -21.40 -10.59
N VAL A 113 17.61 -20.16 -10.19
CA VAL A 113 17.25 -19.77 -8.83
C VAL A 113 15.83 -19.22 -8.84
N THR A 114 14.93 -19.85 -8.09
CA THR A 114 13.55 -19.38 -7.91
C THR A 114 13.46 -18.54 -6.66
N TRP A 115 13.02 -17.30 -6.81
CA TRP A 115 12.71 -16.38 -5.72
C TRP A 115 11.21 -16.34 -5.53
N TYR A 116 10.76 -16.64 -4.32
CA TYR A 116 9.37 -16.52 -3.92
C TYR A 116 9.21 -15.29 -3.02
N ARG A 117 8.36 -14.35 -3.43
CA ARG A 117 7.99 -13.18 -2.64
C ARG A 117 6.48 -13.11 -2.52
N ASP A 118 6.01 -13.14 -1.28
CA ASP A 118 4.59 -13.14 -0.97
C ASP A 118 4.18 -11.82 -0.32
N GLY A 119 3.72 -10.88 -1.14
CA GLY A 119 3.17 -9.62 -0.67
C GLY A 119 1.92 -9.78 0.19
N ASN A 120 1.20 -10.89 0.03
CA ASN A 120 0.00 -11.18 0.80
C ASN A 120 0.36 -11.47 2.27
N ILE A 121 1.41 -12.26 2.52
CA ILE A 121 1.95 -12.49 3.86
C ILE A 121 2.44 -11.18 4.49
N PHE A 122 3.20 -10.36 3.74
CA PHE A 122 3.69 -9.08 4.25
C PHE A 122 2.55 -8.14 4.68
N CYS A 123 1.54 -7.96 3.81
CA CYS A 123 0.41 -7.07 4.12
C CYS A 123 -0.48 -7.61 5.24
N SER A 124 -0.70 -8.93 5.28
CA SER A 124 -1.41 -9.61 6.37
C SER A 124 -0.72 -9.40 7.72
N GLU A 125 0.61 -9.57 7.77
CA GLU A 125 1.38 -9.38 8.98
C GLU A 125 1.41 -7.91 9.42
N MET A 126 1.55 -6.98 8.47
CA MET A 126 1.44 -5.54 8.77
C MET A 126 0.10 -5.21 9.43
N ALA A 127 -1.01 -5.69 8.88
CA ALA A 127 -2.34 -5.46 9.43
C ALA A 127 -2.50 -6.06 10.83
N LYS A 128 -2.03 -7.31 11.03
CA LYS A 128 -2.03 -7.98 12.35
C LYS A 128 -1.25 -7.20 13.38
N GLN A 129 -0.02 -6.79 13.06
CA GLN A 129 0.89 -6.13 13.98
C GLN A 129 0.38 -4.74 14.34
N ALA A 130 -0.01 -3.95 13.33
CA ALA A 130 -0.60 -2.63 13.51
C ALA A 130 -1.98 -2.67 14.17
N GLY A 131 -2.70 -3.79 14.10
CA GLY A 131 -4.06 -3.90 14.65
C GLY A 131 -5.05 -2.97 13.95
N CYS A 132 -4.89 -2.74 12.65
CA CYS A 132 -5.66 -1.79 11.86
C CYS A 132 -5.91 -2.35 10.45
N PHE A 133 -6.68 -1.65 9.62
CA PHE A 133 -6.88 -2.06 8.23
C PHE A 133 -5.67 -1.70 7.36
N VAL A 134 -5.37 -2.53 6.35
CA VAL A 134 -4.37 -2.24 5.31
C VAL A 134 -5.02 -2.34 3.94
N ILE A 135 -4.92 -1.30 3.12
CA ILE A 135 -5.46 -1.23 1.75
C ILE A 135 -4.30 -1.10 0.78
N VAL A 136 -4.22 -1.99 -0.21
CA VAL A 136 -3.05 -2.14 -1.08
C VAL A 136 -3.39 -2.85 -2.39
N SER A 137 -2.69 -2.52 -3.48
CA SER A 137 -2.84 -3.19 -4.78
C SER A 137 -1.81 -4.31 -5.00
N THR A 138 -2.21 -5.32 -5.77
CA THR A 138 -1.33 -6.39 -6.25
C THR A 138 -0.64 -6.05 -7.59
N GLU A 139 -0.85 -4.87 -8.16
CA GLU A 139 -0.38 -4.51 -9.50
C GLU A 139 0.51 -3.25 -9.53
N LEU A 140 1.17 -3.03 -10.66
CA LEU A 140 1.88 -1.79 -10.95
C LEU A 140 0.91 -0.60 -10.90
N GLN A 141 1.38 0.53 -10.38
CA GLN A 141 0.63 1.77 -10.32
C GLN A 141 1.33 2.78 -11.24
N ALA A 142 0.63 3.37 -12.22
CA ALA A 142 1.26 4.34 -13.12
C ALA A 142 1.64 5.64 -12.42
N GLY A 143 1.09 5.87 -11.22
CA GLY A 143 1.19 7.12 -10.49
C GLY A 143 0.40 8.24 -11.18
N PRO A 144 0.00 9.28 -10.43
CA PRO A 144 -0.69 10.41 -11.04
C PRO A 144 0.28 11.18 -11.94
N LYS A 145 -0.24 11.72 -13.05
CA LYS A 145 0.50 12.63 -13.92
C LYS A 145 0.58 14.01 -13.24
N GLY A 146 1.57 14.20 -12.39
CA GLY A 146 1.86 15.48 -11.75
C GLY A 146 2.67 15.34 -10.45
N ASP A 147 3.27 16.45 -10.03
CA ASP A 147 4.15 16.46 -8.86
C ASP A 147 3.40 16.28 -7.54
N ARG A 148 2.13 16.70 -7.48
CA ARG A 148 1.34 16.77 -6.23
C ARG A 148 -0.13 16.48 -6.46
N LEU A 149 -0.73 15.70 -5.56
CA LEU A 149 -2.17 15.48 -5.51
C LEU A 149 -2.90 16.61 -4.74
N PRO A 150 -4.23 16.75 -4.94
CA PRO A 150 -5.04 17.59 -4.07
C PRO A 150 -4.90 17.17 -2.60
N TYR A 151 -5.03 18.14 -1.69
CA TYR A 151 -4.98 17.87 -0.26
C TYR A 151 -6.08 16.90 0.16
N GLY A 152 -5.76 15.96 1.05
CA GLY A 152 -6.73 15.01 1.58
C GLY A 152 -7.10 13.88 0.62
N LYS A 153 -6.42 13.74 -0.53
CA LYS A 153 -6.77 12.76 -1.56
C LYS A 153 -5.58 11.90 -1.97
N ILE A 154 -5.87 10.67 -2.37
CA ILE A 154 -4.96 9.80 -3.13
C ILE A 154 -5.56 9.52 -4.52
N ASP A 155 -4.74 9.02 -5.44
CA ASP A 155 -5.26 8.58 -6.73
C ASP A 155 -6.07 7.27 -6.60
N SER A 156 -6.81 6.90 -7.63
CA SER A 156 -7.38 5.54 -7.69
C SER A 156 -6.28 4.50 -7.82
N TYR A 157 -6.52 3.32 -7.27
CA TYR A 157 -5.70 2.15 -7.53
C TYR A 157 -5.83 1.67 -8.97
N GLU A 158 -4.80 0.97 -9.43
CA GLU A 158 -4.84 0.11 -10.61
C GLU A 158 -4.86 -1.35 -10.21
N GLY A 159 -5.67 -2.15 -10.89
CA GLY A 159 -5.66 -3.60 -10.73
C GLY A 159 -6.46 -4.10 -9.53
N LEU A 160 -6.13 -5.31 -9.05
CA LEU A 160 -6.75 -5.88 -7.86
C LEU A 160 -6.23 -5.19 -6.59
N THR A 161 -7.14 -4.50 -5.89
CA THR A 161 -6.91 -3.91 -4.57
C THR A 161 -7.53 -4.78 -3.51
N LEU A 162 -6.80 -4.98 -2.42
CA LEU A 162 -7.19 -5.81 -1.28
C LEU A 162 -7.27 -4.93 -0.02
N LYS A 163 -8.20 -5.27 0.87
CA LYS A 163 -8.27 -4.72 2.22
C LYS A 163 -8.12 -5.86 3.23
N TYR A 164 -7.10 -5.75 4.06
CA TYR A 164 -6.83 -6.65 5.17
C TYR A 164 -7.43 -6.09 6.45
N ASP A 165 -8.11 -6.92 7.22
CA ASP A 165 -8.59 -6.57 8.55
C ASP A 165 -7.48 -6.66 9.61
N PRO A 166 -7.71 -6.19 10.86
CA PRO A 166 -6.75 -6.30 11.95
C PRO A 166 -6.34 -7.73 12.35
N THR A 167 -7.01 -8.77 11.83
CA THR A 167 -6.60 -10.18 11.98
C THR A 167 -5.71 -10.65 10.84
N GLY A 168 -5.45 -9.77 9.87
CA GLY A 168 -4.68 -10.01 8.65
C GLY A 168 -5.42 -10.82 7.60
N LYS A 169 -6.75 -10.96 7.71
CA LYS A 169 -7.56 -11.62 6.68
C LYS A 169 -8.02 -10.60 5.66
N ILE A 170 -8.12 -11.01 4.39
CA ILE A 170 -8.74 -10.19 3.35
C ILE A 170 -10.24 -10.13 3.66
N CYS A 171 -10.76 -8.93 3.93
CA CYS A 171 -12.17 -8.70 4.22
C CYS A 171 -12.90 -7.96 3.08
N TRP A 172 -12.16 -7.39 2.13
CA TRP A 172 -12.70 -6.78 0.92
C TRP A 172 -11.67 -6.81 -0.22
N GLN A 173 -12.16 -6.84 -1.44
CA GLN A 173 -11.34 -6.73 -2.65
C GLN A 173 -12.13 -6.04 -3.78
N ARG A 174 -11.42 -5.30 -4.63
CA ARG A 174 -11.98 -4.68 -5.83
C ARG A 174 -10.94 -4.60 -6.94
N ARG A 175 -11.37 -4.85 -8.18
CA ARG A 175 -10.54 -4.64 -9.35
C ARG A 175 -10.84 -3.28 -9.98
N TYR A 176 -9.81 -2.46 -10.14
CA TYR A 176 -9.85 -1.19 -10.86
C TYR A 176 -9.27 -1.36 -12.26
N PRO A 177 -9.63 -0.47 -13.21
CA PRO A 177 -8.92 -0.38 -14.49
C PRO A 177 -7.41 -0.25 -14.26
N SER A 178 -6.61 -0.96 -15.07
CA SER A 178 -5.16 -0.99 -14.98
C SER A 178 -4.58 -0.71 -16.34
N THR A 179 -3.60 0.19 -16.40
CA THR A 179 -2.89 0.53 -17.64
C THR A 179 -1.90 -0.57 -18.04
N TYR A 180 -1.48 -1.39 -17.06
CA TYR A 180 -0.53 -2.48 -17.23
C TYR A 180 -1.20 -3.83 -17.50
N TYR A 181 -2.43 -4.03 -17.00
CA TYR A 181 -3.17 -5.25 -17.24
C TYR A 181 -3.72 -5.27 -18.67
N LYS A 182 -3.11 -6.09 -19.53
CA LYS A 182 -3.77 -6.56 -20.74
C LYS A 182 -4.55 -7.82 -20.35
N PRO A 183 -5.90 -7.80 -20.35
CA PRO A 183 -6.63 -9.04 -20.15
C PRO A 183 -6.09 -10.07 -21.14
N PRO A 184 -5.95 -11.35 -20.74
CA PRO A 184 -5.67 -12.40 -21.71
C PRO A 184 -6.68 -12.20 -22.84
N ARG A 185 -6.18 -12.10 -24.09
CA ARG A 185 -7.05 -12.00 -25.26
C ARG A 185 -7.87 -13.28 -25.27
N LEU A 186 -9.04 -13.23 -24.64
CA LEU A 186 -10.07 -14.25 -24.80
C LEU A 186 -10.37 -14.24 -26.28
N GLY A 187 -9.84 -15.24 -26.99
CA GLY A 187 -10.23 -15.51 -28.36
C GLY A 187 -11.71 -15.79 -28.35
N GLY A 188 -12.51 -14.79 -28.75
CA GLY A 188 -13.94 -14.92 -28.98
C GLY A 188 -14.83 -14.69 -27.75
N LEU A 189 -15.60 -13.61 -27.82
CA LEU A 189 -16.98 -13.47 -27.32
C LEU A 189 -17.29 -13.92 -25.88
N ILE A 190 -17.26 -12.97 -24.94
CA ILE A 190 -18.35 -12.86 -23.95
C ILE A 190 -18.75 -11.38 -23.83
N PRO A 191 -19.94 -10.98 -24.33
CA PRO A 191 -20.56 -9.71 -23.97
C PRO A 191 -21.21 -9.86 -22.60
N GLY A 192 -20.64 -9.20 -21.58
CA GLY A 192 -21.21 -9.20 -20.24
C GLY A 192 -20.28 -8.57 -19.22
N GLY A 193 -20.37 -7.24 -19.09
CA GLY A 193 -19.62 -6.46 -18.11
C GLY A 193 -19.84 -7.00 -16.70
N TRP A 194 -18.74 -7.24 -15.98
CA TRP A 194 -18.73 -7.43 -14.55
C TRP A 194 -19.13 -6.12 -13.85
N ALA A 195 -20.42 -5.93 -13.61
CA ALA A 195 -20.94 -4.91 -12.72
C ALA A 195 -20.91 -5.46 -11.28
N GLY A 196 -19.78 -5.29 -10.60
CA GLY A 196 -19.72 -5.49 -9.16
C GLY A 196 -20.48 -4.37 -8.45
N ASN A 197 -21.41 -4.73 -7.58
CA ASN A 197 -22.26 -3.82 -6.79
C ASN A 197 -21.43 -2.79 -6.01
N ASP A 198 -21.52 -1.52 -6.41
CA ASP A 198 -21.04 -0.35 -5.66
C ASP A 198 -22.04 0.05 -4.56
N LYS A 199 -22.15 -0.73 -3.48
CA LYS A 199 -22.97 -0.32 -2.30
C LYS A 199 -22.26 -0.30 -0.95
N ASP A 200 -21.00 -0.68 -0.88
CA ASP A 200 -20.22 -0.54 0.34
C ASP A 200 -19.25 0.64 0.16
N GLY A 201 -19.66 1.80 0.68
CA GLY A 201 -18.85 3.02 0.67
C GLY A 201 -17.48 2.77 1.29
N LEU A 202 -16.43 3.11 0.53
CA LEU A 202 -15.09 3.36 1.05
C LEU A 202 -15.07 4.68 1.81
#